data_AF-A0A7C5GFZ5-F1
#
_entry.id   AF-A0A7C5GFZ5-F1
#
_cell.length_a   1.000
_cell.length_b   1.000
_cell.length_c   1.000
_cell.angle_alpha   90.00
_cell.angle_beta   90.00
_cell.angle_gamma   90.00
#
_symmetry.space_group_name_H-M   'P 1'
#
loop_
_entity.id
_entity.type
_entity.pdbx_description
1 polymer ?
#
loop_
_entity_poly.entity_id
_entity_poly.type
_entity_poly.pdbx_seq_one_letter_code
_entity_poly.pdbx_strand_id
1 'polypeptide(L)'
;MMRLATYNVEWFNALFDDNGRLLEDRGWSARHNITRGEQLAALGIVFTALDADAVMVIEAPDGSRVRDGARALENFAARYGLRARKALIGFQNDTQQKIALLYDPDALEARHDPIGAETGKAGSADAPRFDGVFRRDVDVDAAPERIRFSKPPLEVALRLRASGAALRLIGVHVKSKAPHGA
;
A
#
# COMPACT_ATOMS: atom_id res chain seq x y z
N MET A 1 8.42 21.69 -7.91
CA MET A 1 8.86 21.03 -6.65
C MET A 1 8.08 19.74 -6.52
N MET A 2 8.72 18.62 -6.15
CA MET A 2 8.06 17.32 -6.00
C MET A 2 7.22 17.27 -4.71
N ARG A 3 6.04 16.63 -4.77
CA ARG A 3 5.09 16.44 -3.68
C ARG A 3 4.84 14.96 -3.45
N LEU A 4 5.21 14.49 -2.27
CA LEU A 4 4.95 13.12 -1.82
C LEU A 4 3.96 13.16 -0.66
N ALA A 5 2.98 12.26 -0.67
CA ALA A 5 2.02 12.10 0.42
C ALA A 5 1.96 10.64 0.86
N THR A 6 1.48 10.43 2.08
CA THR A 6 1.04 9.12 2.57
C THR A 6 -0.34 9.28 3.16
N TYR A 7 -1.25 8.33 2.89
CA TYR A 7 -2.63 8.43 3.35
C TYR A 7 -3.22 7.06 3.65
N ASN A 8 -3.65 6.85 4.91
CA ASN A 8 -4.52 5.74 5.26
C ASN A 8 -5.97 6.08 4.93
N VAL A 9 -6.49 5.44 3.89
CA VAL A 9 -7.80 5.72 3.31
C VAL A 9 -8.94 5.04 4.10
N GLU A 10 -8.60 4.03 4.91
CA GLU A 10 -9.52 3.20 5.68
C GLU A 10 -10.55 2.46 4.79
N TRP A 11 -10.31 1.16 4.56
CA TRP A 11 -11.18 0.27 3.78
C TRP A 11 -11.41 0.65 2.31
N PHE A 12 -10.37 1.11 1.60
CA PHE A 12 -10.53 1.57 0.21
C PHE A 12 -11.10 0.49 -0.72
N ASN A 13 -10.71 -0.77 -0.50
CA ASN A 13 -11.22 -1.92 -1.28
C ASN A 13 -12.76 -2.03 -1.29
N ALA A 14 -13.44 -1.57 -0.24
CA ALA A 14 -14.91 -1.66 -0.13
C ALA A 14 -15.64 -0.68 -1.05
N LEU A 15 -14.91 0.23 -1.71
CA LEU A 15 -15.46 1.25 -2.61
C LEU A 15 -15.44 0.81 -4.08
N PHE A 16 -15.01 -0.42 -4.37
CA PHE A 16 -14.89 -0.95 -5.73
C PHE A 16 -15.64 -2.28 -5.88
N ASP A 17 -16.16 -2.52 -7.09
CA ASP A 17 -16.64 -3.84 -7.49
C ASP A 17 -15.47 -4.79 -7.83
N ASP A 18 -15.78 -6.05 -8.14
CA ASP A 18 -14.76 -7.05 -8.48
C ASP A 18 -13.99 -6.71 -9.77
N ASN A 19 -14.57 -5.87 -10.64
CA ASN A 19 -13.91 -5.38 -11.85
C ASN A 19 -13.05 -4.13 -11.58
N GLY A 20 -12.99 -3.63 -10.35
CA GLY A 20 -12.28 -2.42 -9.97
C GLY A 20 -13.01 -1.13 -10.36
N ARG A 21 -14.31 -1.18 -10.66
CA ARG A 21 -15.14 0.01 -10.92
C ARG A 21 -15.58 0.61 -9.61
N LEU A 22 -15.62 1.94 -9.54
CA LEU A 22 -16.07 2.66 -8.36
C LEU A 22 -17.57 2.41 -8.11
N LEU A 23 -17.90 2.10 -6.85
CA LEU A 23 -19.27 1.99 -6.37
C LEU A 23 -19.75 3.34 -5.83
N GLU A 24 -19.92 4.32 -6.71
CA GLU A 24 -20.49 5.64 -6.39
C GLU A 24 -22.01 5.57 -6.20
N ASP A 25 -22.44 4.81 -5.21
CA ASP A 25 -23.85 4.59 -4.90
C ASP A 25 -24.18 5.00 -3.45
N ARG A 26 -25.45 4.83 -3.08
CA ARG A 26 -25.96 5.09 -1.72
C ARG A 26 -25.83 3.88 -0.79
N GLY A 27 -25.11 2.84 -1.20
CA GLY A 27 -24.83 1.69 -0.34
C GLY A 27 -23.84 2.06 0.75
N TRP A 28 -23.91 1.38 1.89
CA TRP A 28 -23.00 1.62 3.01
C TRP A 28 -21.56 1.29 2.65
N SER A 29 -20.63 2.14 3.08
CA SER A 29 -19.20 1.82 3.09
C SER A 29 -18.85 1.01 4.35
N ALA A 30 -17.57 0.70 4.54
CA ALA A 30 -17.09 0.08 5.76
C ALA A 30 -16.95 1.06 6.93
N ARG A 31 -17.22 2.36 6.72
CA ARG A 31 -17.25 3.38 7.77
C ARG A 31 -18.66 3.53 8.33
N HIS A 32 -18.75 3.75 9.65
CA HIS A 32 -20.03 3.88 10.33
C HIS A 32 -20.83 5.08 9.82
N ASN A 33 -22.05 4.82 9.33
CA ASN A 33 -23.00 5.83 8.86
C ASN A 33 -22.47 6.71 7.71
N ILE A 34 -21.65 6.13 6.82
CA ILE A 34 -21.14 6.79 5.62
C ILE A 34 -21.42 5.88 4.42
N THR A 35 -21.99 6.42 3.35
CA THR A 35 -22.20 5.70 2.09
C THR A 35 -20.91 5.64 1.26
N ARG A 36 -20.80 4.68 0.35
CA ARG A 36 -19.66 4.56 -0.56
C ARG A 36 -19.49 5.81 -1.43
N GLY A 37 -20.59 6.37 -1.95
CA GLY A 37 -20.58 7.62 -2.69
C GLY A 37 -20.05 8.81 -1.88
N GLU A 38 -20.46 8.95 -0.62
CA GLU A 38 -19.94 10.02 0.27
C GLU A 38 -18.45 9.86 0.55
N GLN A 39 -18.00 8.63 0.86
CA GLN A 39 -16.58 8.37 1.09
C GLN A 39 -15.76 8.63 -0.18
N LEU A 40 -16.22 8.17 -1.33
CA LEU A 40 -15.56 8.39 -2.62
C LEU A 40 -15.47 9.89 -2.96
N ALA A 41 -16.56 10.65 -2.78
CA ALA A 41 -16.55 12.09 -3.00
C ALA A 41 -15.54 12.81 -2.09
N ALA A 42 -15.51 12.46 -0.80
CA ALA A 42 -14.55 13.02 0.15
C ALA A 42 -13.10 12.69 -0.24
N LEU A 43 -12.84 11.44 -0.65
CA LEU A 43 -11.52 11.02 -1.12
C LEU A 43 -11.13 11.76 -2.41
N GLY A 44 -12.04 11.94 -3.35
CA GLY A 44 -11.81 12.74 -4.55
C GLY A 44 -11.36 14.16 -4.21
N ILE A 45 -12.08 14.84 -3.29
CA ILE A 45 -11.71 16.19 -2.82
C ILE A 45 -10.29 16.20 -2.22
N VAL A 46 -9.98 15.27 -1.32
CA VAL A 46 -8.67 15.20 -0.65
C VAL A 46 -7.56 14.94 -1.65
N PHE A 47 -7.69 13.93 -2.52
CA PHE A 47 -6.64 13.57 -3.48
C PHE A 47 -6.40 14.67 -4.53
N THR A 48 -7.45 15.34 -5.01
CA THR A 48 -7.30 16.50 -5.89
C THR A 48 -6.60 17.65 -5.16
N ALA A 49 -6.95 17.93 -3.91
CA ALA A 49 -6.32 18.99 -3.11
C ALA A 49 -4.85 18.70 -2.75
N LEU A 50 -4.49 17.43 -2.55
CA LEU A 50 -3.10 17.03 -2.33
C LEU A 50 -2.21 17.38 -3.52
N ASP A 51 -2.75 17.26 -4.76
CA ASP A 51 -2.03 17.49 -6.01
C ASP A 51 -0.63 16.86 -5.97
N ALA A 52 -0.53 15.59 -5.57
CA ALA A 52 0.75 14.93 -5.28
C ALA A 52 1.34 14.21 -6.51
N ASP A 53 2.68 14.18 -6.61
CA ASP A 53 3.40 13.40 -7.62
C ASP A 53 3.32 11.90 -7.28
N ALA A 54 3.33 11.57 -5.99
CA ALA A 54 3.03 10.22 -5.53
C ALA A 54 2.35 10.20 -4.17
N VAL A 55 1.47 9.22 -3.97
CA VAL A 55 0.76 8.95 -2.73
C VAL A 55 1.01 7.50 -2.34
N MET A 56 1.63 7.29 -1.18
CA MET A 56 1.66 5.98 -0.53
C MET A 56 0.28 5.73 0.10
N VAL A 57 -0.51 4.87 -0.54
CA VAL A 57 -1.87 4.54 -0.13
C VAL A 57 -1.82 3.39 0.85
N ILE A 58 -2.22 3.66 2.10
CA ILE A 58 -2.42 2.67 3.14
C ILE A 58 -3.90 2.28 3.17
N GLU A 59 -4.16 0.99 3.34
CA GLU A 59 -5.47 0.38 3.11
C GLU A 59 -5.96 0.46 1.66
N ALA A 60 -5.02 0.37 0.72
CA ALA A 60 -5.27 0.25 -0.71
C ALA A 60 -6.18 -0.96 -1.05
N PRO A 61 -6.87 -0.91 -2.21
CA PRO A 61 -7.57 -2.06 -2.78
C PRO A 61 -6.64 -3.25 -2.97
N ASP A 62 -7.16 -4.46 -2.77
CA ASP A 62 -6.36 -5.68 -2.83
C ASP A 62 -6.23 -6.23 -4.26
N GLY A 63 -5.16 -6.99 -4.49
CA GLY A 63 -5.04 -7.88 -5.63
C GLY A 63 -5.39 -9.30 -5.21
N SER A 64 -6.28 -9.96 -5.95
CA SER A 64 -6.58 -11.38 -5.81
C SER A 64 -6.73 -12.02 -7.19
N ARG A 65 -7.03 -13.32 -7.26
CA ARG A 65 -7.29 -13.99 -8.54
C ARG A 65 -8.50 -13.41 -9.30
N VAL A 66 -9.38 -12.69 -8.60
CA VAL A 66 -10.62 -12.10 -9.13
C VAL A 66 -10.54 -10.57 -9.17
N ARG A 67 -9.81 -9.94 -8.24
CA ARG A 67 -9.70 -8.48 -8.10
C ARG A 67 -8.32 -7.96 -8.47
N ASP A 68 -8.29 -6.75 -9.02
CA ASP A 68 -7.06 -6.06 -9.40
C ASP A 68 -7.00 -4.69 -8.74
N GLY A 69 -6.26 -4.62 -7.63
CA GLY A 69 -6.13 -3.40 -6.85
C GLY A 69 -5.41 -2.27 -7.60
N ALA A 70 -4.51 -2.59 -8.55
CA ALA A 70 -3.90 -1.59 -9.40
C ALA A 70 -4.97 -0.95 -10.31
N ARG A 71 -5.76 -1.77 -10.99
CA ARG A 71 -6.86 -1.29 -11.84
C ARG A 71 -7.87 -0.46 -11.06
N ALA A 72 -8.22 -0.86 -9.84
CA ALA A 72 -9.12 -0.08 -8.97
C ALA A 72 -8.57 1.32 -8.66
N LEU A 73 -7.30 1.42 -8.26
CA LEU A 73 -6.65 2.71 -7.98
C LEU A 73 -6.50 3.57 -9.23
N GLU A 74 -6.18 2.98 -10.38
CA GLU A 74 -6.07 3.69 -11.65
C GLU A 74 -7.44 4.21 -12.13
N ASN A 75 -8.51 3.43 -11.95
CA ASN A 75 -9.88 3.89 -12.21
C ASN A 75 -10.28 5.04 -11.28
N PHE A 76 -9.92 4.98 -10.00
CA PHE A 76 -10.13 6.09 -9.05
C PHE A 76 -9.40 7.36 -9.52
N ALA A 77 -8.13 7.23 -9.89
CA ALA A 77 -7.34 8.36 -10.38
C ALA A 77 -7.94 8.96 -11.66
N ALA A 78 -8.38 8.12 -12.61
CA ALA A 78 -9.02 8.57 -13.83
C ALA A 78 -10.36 9.28 -13.55
N ARG A 79 -11.18 8.75 -12.64
CA ARG A 79 -12.49 9.30 -12.27
C ARG A 79 -12.41 10.71 -11.67
N TYR A 80 -11.33 11.00 -10.94
CA TYR A 80 -11.10 12.29 -10.26
C TYR A 80 -10.01 13.15 -10.93
N GLY A 81 -9.51 12.75 -12.11
CA GLY A 81 -8.54 13.55 -12.88
C GLY A 81 -7.21 13.78 -12.17
N LEU A 82 -6.72 12.79 -11.42
CA LEU A 82 -5.47 12.91 -10.66
C LEU A 82 -4.26 12.78 -11.58
N ARG A 83 -3.19 13.54 -11.30
CA ARG A 83 -1.90 13.37 -11.98
C ARG A 83 -1.20 12.08 -11.57
N ALA A 84 -1.26 11.76 -10.27
CA ALA A 84 -0.88 10.46 -9.75
C ALA A 84 -1.92 9.42 -10.19
N ARG A 85 -1.60 8.69 -11.26
CA ARG A 85 -2.56 7.87 -12.02
C ARG A 85 -2.08 6.48 -12.40
N LYS A 86 -0.86 6.11 -12.02
CA LYS A 86 -0.33 4.76 -12.20
C LYS A 86 -0.12 4.11 -10.84
N ALA A 87 -0.55 2.87 -10.68
CA ALA A 87 -0.43 2.14 -9.42
C ALA A 87 0.75 1.15 -9.47
N LEU A 88 1.54 1.12 -8.41
CA LEU A 88 2.55 0.11 -8.12
C LEU A 88 2.11 -0.68 -6.90
N ILE A 89 2.00 -2.00 -7.07
CA ILE A 89 1.69 -2.97 -6.01
C ILE A 89 2.96 -3.76 -5.69
N GLY A 90 3.16 -4.08 -4.41
CA GLY A 90 4.29 -4.89 -3.94
C GLY A 90 4.09 -6.39 -4.16
N PHE A 91 4.51 -7.18 -3.18
CA PHE A 91 4.39 -8.64 -3.21
C PHE A 91 2.95 -9.11 -3.45
N GLN A 92 2.74 -10.17 -4.23
CA GLN A 92 1.45 -10.86 -4.20
C GLN A 92 1.33 -11.63 -2.87
N ASN A 93 0.21 -11.49 -2.17
CA ASN A 93 -0.06 -12.29 -0.97
C ASN A 93 -1.54 -12.70 -0.90
N ASP A 94 -1.83 -13.79 -0.19
CA ASP A 94 -3.20 -14.25 0.06
C ASP A 94 -3.94 -13.36 1.06
N THR A 95 -3.18 -12.54 1.80
CA THR A 95 -3.65 -11.61 2.82
C THR A 95 -3.80 -10.22 2.24
N GLN A 96 -4.72 -10.04 1.29
CA GLN A 96 -5.20 -8.74 0.79
C GLN A 96 -4.16 -7.60 0.91
N GLN A 97 -3.23 -7.48 -0.05
CA GLN A 97 -2.26 -6.37 -0.06
C GLN A 97 -2.97 -5.02 0.14
N LYS A 98 -2.59 -4.30 1.20
CA LYS A 98 -3.22 -3.04 1.63
C LYS A 98 -2.28 -1.84 1.50
N ILE A 99 -1.17 -1.97 0.79
CA ILE A 99 -0.19 -0.89 0.59
C ILE A 99 0.12 -0.79 -0.90
N ALA A 100 -0.05 0.39 -1.47
CA ALA A 100 0.22 0.67 -2.88
C ALA A 100 0.84 2.05 -3.03
N LEU A 101 1.60 2.26 -4.09
CA LEU A 101 2.00 3.61 -4.51
C LEU A 101 1.17 4.02 -5.72
N LEU A 102 0.41 5.11 -5.61
CA LEU A 102 -0.20 5.79 -6.75
C LEU A 102 0.72 6.95 -7.14
N TYR A 103 1.19 7.01 -8.38
CA TYR A 103 2.20 7.99 -8.81
C TYR A 103 1.91 8.55 -10.20
N ASP A 104 2.50 9.73 -10.47
CA ASP A 104 2.46 10.41 -11.77
C ASP A 104 3.53 9.81 -12.69
N PRO A 105 3.15 9.02 -13.71
CA PRO A 105 4.10 8.37 -14.59
C PRO A 105 4.84 9.34 -15.52
N ASP A 106 4.39 10.59 -15.67
CA ASP A 106 5.07 11.61 -16.48
C ASP A 106 6.17 12.33 -15.70
N ALA A 107 6.07 12.34 -14.37
CA ALA A 107 7.07 12.92 -13.48
C ALA A 107 8.04 11.88 -12.92
N LEU A 108 7.57 10.65 -12.70
CA LEU A 108 8.26 9.61 -11.94
C LEU A 108 8.33 8.28 -12.66
N GLU A 109 9.41 7.55 -12.41
CA GLU A 109 9.49 6.11 -12.58
C GLU A 109 9.49 5.44 -11.21
N ALA A 110 8.68 4.40 -11.05
CA ALA A 110 8.57 3.64 -9.82
C ALA A 110 8.71 2.15 -10.14
N ARG A 111 9.52 1.43 -9.37
CA ARG A 111 9.58 -0.04 -9.40
C ARG A 111 9.55 -0.60 -7.99
N HIS A 112 8.95 -1.77 -7.83
CA HIS A 112 9.07 -2.54 -6.60
C HIS A 112 10.52 -3.02 -6.47
N ASP A 113 11.19 -2.67 -5.36
CA ASP A 113 12.63 -2.84 -5.17
C ASP A 113 12.94 -3.45 -3.78
N PRO A 114 12.46 -4.68 -3.52
CA PRO A 114 12.64 -5.31 -2.23
C PRO A 114 14.12 -5.62 -1.95
N ILE A 115 14.58 -5.33 -0.74
CA ILE A 115 15.98 -5.51 -0.33
C ILE A 115 16.13 -6.63 0.68
N GLY A 116 17.26 -7.33 0.59
CA GLY A 116 17.61 -8.45 1.45
C GLY A 116 17.47 -9.78 0.71
N ALA A 117 17.85 -10.86 1.41
CA ALA A 117 17.67 -12.21 0.89
C ALA A 117 16.23 -12.69 1.09
N GLU A 118 15.74 -13.48 0.14
CA GLU A 118 14.57 -14.33 0.40
C GLU A 118 14.91 -15.37 1.46
N THR A 119 13.92 -15.78 2.25
CA THR A 119 14.12 -16.79 3.28
C THR A 119 13.17 -17.95 3.08
N GLY A 120 13.68 -19.17 3.30
CA GLY A 120 12.83 -20.34 3.48
C GLY A 120 12.13 -20.36 4.85
N LYS A 121 11.48 -21.49 5.18
CA LYS A 121 10.79 -21.67 6.47
C LYS A 121 11.68 -21.44 7.70
N ALA A 122 12.99 -21.67 7.55
CA ALA A 122 13.99 -21.52 8.60
C ALA A 122 14.26 -20.06 8.98
N GLY A 123 13.91 -19.09 8.13
CA GLY A 123 14.19 -17.67 8.36
C GLY A 123 15.67 -17.29 8.33
N SER A 124 15.96 -16.04 8.68
CA SER A 124 17.31 -15.47 8.72
C SER A 124 17.51 -14.62 9.97
N ALA A 125 18.71 -14.68 10.56
CA ALA A 125 19.12 -13.77 11.64
C ALA A 125 19.60 -12.41 11.10
N ASP A 126 19.97 -12.34 9.81
CA ASP A 126 20.17 -11.09 9.08
C ASP A 126 18.83 -10.55 8.57
N ALA A 127 18.74 -9.23 8.37
CA ALA A 127 17.53 -8.57 7.86
C ALA A 127 17.14 -9.10 6.46
N PRO A 128 16.08 -9.92 6.34
CA PRO A 128 15.66 -10.46 5.06
C PRO A 128 14.75 -9.46 4.33
N ARG A 129 14.30 -9.83 3.12
CA ARG A 129 13.17 -9.15 2.50
C ARG A 129 11.94 -9.15 3.39
N PHE A 130 11.09 -8.15 3.21
CA PHE A 130 9.88 -7.98 4.00
C PHE A 130 8.82 -9.08 3.83
N ASP A 131 8.87 -9.87 2.75
CA ASP A 131 8.07 -11.09 2.56
C ASP A 131 8.71 -12.35 3.20
N GLY A 132 9.86 -12.19 3.86
CA GLY A 132 10.61 -13.25 4.53
C GLY A 132 10.27 -13.43 6.02
N VAL A 133 11.11 -14.24 6.67
CA VAL A 133 11.00 -14.60 8.09
C VAL A 133 12.27 -14.14 8.79
N PHE A 134 12.16 -13.12 9.63
CA PHE A 134 13.25 -12.64 10.45
C PHE A 134 13.32 -13.43 11.76
N ARG A 135 14.53 -13.76 12.20
CA ARG A 135 14.79 -14.42 13.48
C ARG A 135 15.54 -13.49 14.40
N ARG A 136 14.90 -13.14 15.50
CA ARG A 136 15.49 -12.33 16.54
C ARG A 136 14.89 -12.79 17.84
N ASP A 137 15.75 -13.00 18.83
CA ASP A 137 15.34 -13.08 20.23
C ASP A 137 14.91 -11.68 20.66
N VAL A 138 13.60 -11.51 20.83
CA VAL A 138 12.98 -10.24 21.26
C VAL A 138 12.49 -10.30 22.71
N ASP A 139 12.71 -11.43 23.40
CA ASP A 139 12.46 -11.58 24.83
C ASP A 139 13.76 -11.90 25.60
N VAL A 140 13.67 -12.61 26.73
CA VAL A 140 14.81 -12.91 27.63
C VAL A 140 15.08 -14.41 27.74
N ASP A 141 14.47 -15.24 26.88
CA ASP A 141 14.54 -16.70 26.95
C ASP A 141 15.70 -17.31 26.15
N ALA A 142 16.49 -16.48 25.44
CA ALA A 142 17.61 -16.88 24.60
C ALA A 142 17.24 -17.74 23.37
N ALA A 143 15.96 -17.77 22.96
CA ALA A 143 15.46 -18.52 21.82
C ALA A 143 14.85 -17.60 20.74
N PRO A 144 15.49 -17.47 19.56
CA PRO A 144 15.01 -16.53 18.53
C PRO A 144 13.61 -16.86 18.00
N GLU A 145 12.68 -15.92 18.14
CA GLU A 145 11.34 -16.01 17.59
C GLU A 145 11.32 -15.77 16.08
N ARG A 146 10.24 -16.21 15.44
CA ARG A 146 10.00 -16.00 14.00
C ARG A 146 9.06 -14.83 13.79
N ILE A 147 9.61 -13.74 13.26
CA ILE A 147 8.87 -12.53 12.95
C ILE A 147 8.52 -12.51 11.46
N ARG A 148 7.24 -12.32 11.14
CA ARG A 148 6.72 -12.23 9.76
C ARG A 148 5.75 -11.07 9.66
N PHE A 149 5.85 -10.31 8.57
CA PHE A 149 4.84 -9.31 8.27
C PHE A 149 3.58 -9.99 7.72
N SER A 150 2.43 -9.71 8.33
CA SER A 150 1.13 -10.09 7.75
C SER A 150 0.81 -9.27 6.49
N LYS A 151 1.31 -8.03 6.44
CA LYS A 151 1.28 -7.15 5.29
C LYS A 151 2.71 -6.65 5.07
N PRO A 152 3.50 -7.31 4.21
CA PRO A 152 4.87 -6.91 3.94
C PRO A 152 4.93 -5.44 3.50
N PRO A 153 5.83 -4.63 4.08
CA PRO A 153 6.10 -3.29 3.58
C PRO A 153 6.37 -3.23 2.06
N LEU A 154 5.98 -2.12 1.45
CA LEU A 154 6.22 -1.83 0.04
C LEU A 154 7.52 -1.04 -0.12
N GLU A 155 8.56 -1.65 -0.68
CA GLU A 155 9.82 -0.99 -1.02
C GLU A 155 9.79 -0.50 -2.47
N VAL A 156 10.01 0.80 -2.68
CA VAL A 156 9.97 1.42 -4.01
C VAL A 156 11.29 2.11 -4.28
N ALA A 157 11.90 1.77 -5.41
CA ALA A 157 12.90 2.63 -6.02
C ALA A 157 12.18 3.61 -6.96
N LEU A 158 12.32 4.90 -6.64
CA LEU A 158 11.72 6.01 -7.36
C LEU A 158 12.81 6.79 -8.09
N ARG A 159 12.56 7.18 -9.35
CA ARG A 159 13.43 8.07 -10.11
C ARG A 159 12.62 9.25 -10.66
N LEU A 160 13.11 10.46 -10.44
CA LEU A 160 12.54 11.67 -11.01
C LEU A 160 12.98 11.77 -12.47
N ARG A 161 12.04 11.89 -13.40
CA ARG A 161 12.36 11.95 -14.83
C ARG A 161 13.11 13.22 -15.21
N ALA A 162 12.71 14.36 -14.65
CA ALA A 162 13.28 15.66 -15.00
C ALA A 162 14.75 15.82 -14.59
N SER A 163 15.16 15.27 -13.44
CA SER A 163 16.51 15.44 -12.89
C SER A 163 17.35 14.16 -12.86
N GLY A 164 16.73 12.99 -13.05
CA GLY A 164 17.37 11.69 -12.84
C GLY A 164 17.60 11.34 -11.37
N ALA A 165 17.23 12.20 -10.42
CA ALA A 165 17.42 11.96 -9.00
C ALA A 165 16.68 10.68 -8.55
N ALA A 166 17.35 9.88 -7.72
CA ALA A 166 16.83 8.62 -7.21
C ALA A 166 16.47 8.72 -5.72
N LEU A 167 15.35 8.11 -5.34
CA LEU A 167 14.92 7.97 -3.95
C LEU A 167 14.49 6.52 -3.68
N ARG A 168 14.61 6.10 -2.42
CA ARG A 168 13.99 4.87 -1.92
C ARG A 168 12.87 5.24 -0.96
N LEU A 169 11.70 4.65 -1.17
CA LEU A 169 10.53 4.81 -0.31
C LEU A 169 10.16 3.46 0.29
N ILE A 170 9.72 3.47 1.55
CA ILE A 170 9.21 2.28 2.22
C ILE A 170 7.83 2.62 2.80
N GLY A 171 6.79 1.95 2.32
CA GLY A 171 5.43 2.04 2.84
C GLY A 171 5.18 0.96 3.89
N VAL A 172 4.82 1.34 5.11
CA VAL A 172 4.65 0.41 6.24
C VAL A 172 3.26 0.56 6.85
N HIS A 173 2.56 -0.56 7.06
CA HIS A 173 1.32 -0.62 7.83
C HIS A 173 1.37 -1.79 8.82
N VAL A 174 2.02 -1.54 9.95
CA VAL A 174 2.12 -2.51 11.05
C VAL A 174 0.97 -2.30 12.04
N LYS A 175 0.34 -3.40 12.46
CA LYS A 175 -0.56 -3.38 13.62
C LYS A 175 0.29 -3.65 14.85
N SER A 176 0.26 -2.76 15.84
CA SER A 176 0.73 -3.15 17.18
C SER A 176 -0.27 -4.17 17.73
N LYS A 177 0.19 -5.39 17.97
CA LYS A 177 -0.43 -6.21 19.00
C LYS A 177 0.40 -5.92 20.24
N ALA A 178 -0.20 -5.26 21.24
CA ALA A 178 0.36 -5.38 22.58
C ALA A 178 0.40 -6.89 22.90
N PRO A 179 1.48 -7.42 23.49
CA PRO A 179 1.42 -8.78 24.02
C PRO A 179 0.28 -8.81 25.03
N HIS A 180 -0.73 -9.64 24.78
CA HIS A 180 -1.77 -9.87 25.77
C HIS A 180 -1.11 -10.65 26.93
N GLY A 181 -0.86 -9.97 28.06
CA GLY A 181 -0.48 -10.58 29.32
C GLY A 181 1.03 -10.68 29.61
N ALA A 182 1.75 -9.55 29.60
CA ALA A 182 3.01 -9.44 30.35
C ALA A 182 2.71 -9.26 31.85
#